data_AF-A0A2V7FY23-F1
#
_entry.id   AF-A0A2V7FY23-F1
#
_cell.length_a   1.000
_cell.length_b   1.000
_cell.length_c   1.000
_cell.angle_alpha   90.00
_cell.angle_beta   90.00
_cell.angle_gamma   90.00
#
_symmetry.space_group_name_H-M   'P 1'
#
loop_
_entity.id
_entity.type
_entity.pdbx_description
1 polymer ?
#
loop_
_entity_poly.entity_id
_entity_poly.type
_entity_poly.pdbx_seq_one_letter_code
_entity_poly.pdbx_strand_id
1 'polypeptide(L)'
;MSEWADMVKGPRWARVRDGVRSRLRRGAWYPVLSAGSHSVVLDVRGMSVSVHHSYLVLTFARPTRWSLVRRPPDAGLMPESWGAWYAVCPGCAAREPVRQVTGTMACTRCDQGFHIDWSADARRLDERTRPTPAHPHAA
;
A
#
# COMPACT_ATOMS: atom_id res chain seq x y z
N MET A 1 -8.09 24.32 -10.11
CA MET A 1 -7.72 25.25 -9.01
C MET A 1 -7.37 24.54 -7.68
N SER A 2 -7.21 23.20 -7.62
CA SER A 2 -6.93 22.50 -6.35
C SER A 2 -5.45 22.17 -6.12
N GLU A 3 -4.65 22.05 -7.17
CA GLU A 3 -3.25 21.61 -7.08
C GLU A 3 -2.36 22.59 -6.31
N TRP A 4 -2.61 23.90 -6.39
CA TRP A 4 -1.84 24.91 -5.67
C TRP A 4 -2.19 24.99 -4.17
N ALA A 5 -3.44 24.73 -3.79
CA ALA A 5 -3.87 24.67 -2.38
C ALA A 5 -3.36 23.41 -1.67
N ASP A 6 -3.22 22.31 -2.41
CA ASP A 6 -2.60 21.08 -1.89
C ASP A 6 -1.10 21.25 -1.65
N MET A 7 -0.41 22.06 -2.46
CA MET A 7 1.03 22.31 -2.33
C MET A 7 1.39 23.09 -1.04
N VAL A 8 0.49 23.97 -0.57
CA VAL A 8 0.65 24.71 0.70
C VAL A 8 0.42 23.81 1.92
N LYS A 9 -0.33 22.72 1.79
CA LYS A 9 -0.75 21.87 2.92
C LYS A 9 0.18 20.69 3.24
N GLY A 10 1.31 20.55 2.56
CA GLY A 10 2.23 19.43 2.76
C GLY A 10 1.63 18.08 2.38
N PRO A 11 2.42 16.99 2.42
CA PRO A 11 1.92 15.66 2.07
C PRO A 11 0.84 15.22 3.06
N ARG A 12 -0.20 14.55 2.54
CA ARG A 12 -1.34 14.08 3.36
C ARG A 12 -1.31 12.59 3.64
N TRP A 13 -0.51 11.84 2.89
CA TRP A 13 -0.44 10.39 3.02
C TRP A 13 0.99 9.90 2.93
N ALA A 14 1.29 8.86 3.69
CA ALA A 14 2.60 8.21 3.68
C ALA A 14 2.49 6.70 3.67
N ARG A 15 3.44 6.04 3.01
CA ARG A 15 3.63 4.59 3.02
C ARG A 15 5.09 4.29 3.27
N VAL A 16 5.38 3.21 4.00
CA VAL A 16 6.77 2.75 4.16
C VAL A 16 7.35 2.30 2.82
N ARG A 17 8.62 2.63 2.56
CA ARG A 17 9.36 2.13 1.41
C ARG A 17 9.59 0.62 1.51
N ASP A 18 9.69 -0.03 0.36
CA ASP A 18 10.03 -1.45 0.31
C ASP A 18 11.43 -1.70 0.89
N GLY A 19 11.63 -2.86 1.53
CA GLY A 19 12.91 -3.23 2.15
C GLY A 19 13.19 -2.59 3.52
N VAL A 20 12.48 -1.52 3.91
CA VAL A 20 12.64 -0.92 5.24
C VAL A 20 11.99 -1.80 6.31
N ARG A 21 12.76 -2.17 7.33
CA ARG A 21 12.23 -2.82 8.54
C ARG A 21 11.52 -1.76 9.38
N SER A 22 10.21 -1.94 9.57
CA SER A 22 9.38 -1.02 10.34
C SER A 22 8.22 -1.77 10.98
N ARG A 23 7.65 -1.20 12.04
CA ARG A 23 6.39 -1.67 12.65
C ARG A 23 5.17 -1.34 11.80
N LEU A 24 5.32 -0.44 10.82
CA LEU A 24 4.25 -0.13 9.87
C LEU A 24 3.97 -1.32 8.95
N ARG A 25 2.70 -1.44 8.55
CA ARG A 25 2.29 -2.45 7.58
C ARG A 25 2.85 -2.09 6.21
N ARG A 26 3.68 -2.96 5.65
CA ARG A 26 4.17 -2.84 4.27
C ARG A 26 2.98 -2.72 3.30
N GLY A 27 3.08 -1.81 2.33
CA GLY A 27 2.01 -1.52 1.37
C GLY A 27 0.89 -0.61 1.88
N ALA A 28 0.76 -0.35 3.18
CA ALA A 28 -0.34 0.46 3.72
C ALA A 28 -0.03 1.97 3.63
N TRP A 29 -1.03 2.74 3.21
CA TRP A 29 -1.00 4.19 3.29
C TRP A 29 -1.64 4.67 4.59
N TYR A 30 -0.99 5.65 5.22
CA TYR A 30 -1.40 6.24 6.48
C TYR A 30 -1.60 7.75 6.30
N PRO A 31 -2.62 8.35 6.92
CA PRO A 31 -2.74 9.80 6.98
C PRO A 31 -1.51 10.43 7.65
N VAL A 32 -1.04 11.54 7.10
CA VAL A 32 0.00 12.37 7.72
C VAL A 32 -0.68 13.36 8.63
N LEU A 33 -0.32 13.34 9.92
CA LEU A 33 -0.77 14.31 10.92
C LEU A 33 0.12 15.56 10.92
N SER A 34 1.43 15.38 10.75
CA SER A 34 2.39 16.47 10.57
C SER A 34 3.65 15.99 9.85
N ALA A 35 4.32 16.90 9.16
CA ALA A 35 5.59 16.64 8.50
C ALA A 35 6.61 17.68 8.97
N GLY A 36 7.67 17.20 9.64
CA GLY A 36 8.84 17.99 10.00
C GLY A 36 10.02 17.73 9.07
N SER A 37 11.16 18.35 9.35
CA SER A 37 12.38 18.23 8.54
C SER A 37 12.97 16.80 8.53
N HIS A 38 12.89 16.09 9.65
CA HIS A 38 13.48 14.74 9.79
C HIS A 38 12.45 13.64 9.91
N SER A 39 11.28 13.94 10.46
CA SER A 39 10.25 12.93 10.77
C SER A 39 8.88 13.37 10.33
N VAL A 40 8.06 12.39 10.01
CA VAL A 40 6.65 12.54 9.68
C VAL A 40 5.85 11.79 10.73
N VAL A 41 4.83 12.43 11.29
CA VAL A 41 3.91 11.82 12.25
C VAL A 41 2.71 11.28 11.47
N LEU A 42 2.46 9.99 11.61
CA LEU A 42 1.40 9.26 10.91
C LEU A 42 0.29 8.86 11.87
N ASP A 43 -0.94 8.86 11.38
CA ASP A 43 -2.06 8.18 12.03
C ASP A 43 -2.06 6.70 11.67
N VAL A 44 -1.76 5.86 12.66
CA VAL A 44 -1.77 4.40 12.56
C VAL A 44 -2.90 3.86 13.44
N ARG A 45 -4.11 3.80 12.87
CA ARG A 45 -5.32 3.30 13.58
C ARG A 45 -5.62 4.09 14.87
N GLY A 46 -5.57 5.41 14.80
CA GLY A 46 -5.78 6.33 15.92
C GLY A 46 -4.54 6.59 16.76
N MET A 47 -3.41 5.92 16.47
CA MET A 47 -2.16 6.13 17.19
C MET A 47 -1.21 7.00 16.38
N SER A 48 -0.62 8.01 17.03
CA SER A 48 0.42 8.83 16.42
C SER A 48 1.76 8.08 16.41
N VAL A 49 2.33 7.88 15.22
CA VAL A 49 3.64 7.21 15.05
C VAL A 49 4.59 8.11 14.28
N SER A 50 5.72 8.46 14.92
CA SER A 50 6.79 9.24 14.29
C SER A 50 7.73 8.32 13.51
N VAL A 51 7.96 8.65 12.24
CA VAL A 51 8.83 7.87 11.34
C VAL A 51 9.75 8.81 10.56
N HIS A 52 11.02 8.43 10.43
CA HIS A 52 11.97 9.21 9.66
C HIS A 52 11.54 9.31 8.19
N HIS A 53 11.59 10.51 7.62
CA HIS A 53 11.09 10.78 6.25
C HIS A 53 11.78 9.92 5.17
N SER A 54 13.06 9.56 5.36
CA SER A 54 13.80 8.72 4.41
C SER A 54 13.21 7.31 4.27
N TYR A 55 12.40 6.85 5.23
CA TYR A 55 11.73 5.56 5.21
C TYR A 55 10.38 5.59 4.51
N LEU A 56 9.90 6.76 4.10
CA LEU A 56 8.56 6.96 3.59
C LEU A 56 8.55 7.32 2.11
N VAL A 57 7.47 6.93 1.46
CA VAL A 57 6.95 7.54 0.24
C VAL A 57 5.81 8.44 0.67
N LEU A 58 5.83 9.70 0.24
CA LEU A 58 4.86 10.73 0.61
C LEU A 58 4.04 11.13 -0.62
N THR A 59 2.75 11.42 -0.43
CA THR A 59 1.88 11.94 -1.48
C THR A 59 0.85 12.93 -0.93
N PHE A 60 0.44 13.87 -1.76
CA PHE A 60 -0.58 14.86 -1.45
C PHE A 60 -1.99 14.32 -1.69
N ALA A 61 -2.17 13.61 -2.81
CA ALA A 61 -3.45 13.04 -3.19
C ALA A 61 -3.75 11.77 -2.40
N ARG A 62 -5.04 11.53 -2.12
CA ARG A 62 -5.48 10.27 -1.53
C ARG A 62 -5.07 9.11 -2.45
N PRO A 63 -4.41 8.06 -1.92
CA PRO A 63 -4.06 6.90 -2.72
C PRO A 63 -5.31 6.22 -3.28
N THR A 64 -5.30 5.94 -4.58
CA THR A 64 -6.41 5.30 -5.32
C THR A 64 -6.02 3.97 -5.95
N ARG A 65 -4.80 3.51 -5.69
CA ARG A 65 -4.24 2.28 -6.24
C ARG A 65 -3.90 1.28 -5.14
N TRP A 66 -4.20 0.02 -5.42
CA TRP A 66 -3.71 -1.10 -4.63
C TRP A 66 -2.19 -1.08 -4.58
N SER A 67 -1.63 -1.38 -3.40
CA SER A 67 -0.19 -1.55 -3.25
C SER A 67 0.16 -3.03 -3.35
N LEU A 68 0.99 -3.40 -4.30
CA LEU A 68 1.46 -4.78 -4.49
C LEU A 68 2.73 -5.02 -3.66
N VAL A 69 2.71 -6.03 -2.80
CA VAL A 69 3.79 -6.26 -1.83
C VAL A 69 4.30 -7.68 -1.95
N ARG A 70 5.64 -7.82 -2.09
CA ARG A 70 6.29 -9.13 -2.03
C ARG A 70 6.02 -9.75 -0.69
N ARG A 71 5.61 -11.02 -0.71
CA ARG A 71 5.56 -11.85 0.49
C ARG A 71 6.96 -11.88 1.12
N PRO A 72 7.12 -11.38 2.36
CA PRO A 72 8.37 -11.55 3.09
C PRO A 72 8.65 -13.04 3.31
N PRO A 73 9.92 -13.50 3.27
CA PRO A 73 10.27 -14.90 3.53
C PRO A 73 9.78 -15.40 4.91
N ASP A 74 9.68 -14.49 5.88
CA ASP A 74 9.23 -14.70 7.25
C ASP A 74 7.71 -14.51 7.45
N ALA A 75 6.93 -14.45 6.37
CA ALA A 75 5.47 -14.29 6.44
C ALA A 75 4.74 -15.61 6.78
N GLY A 76 5.02 -16.17 7.95
CA GLY A 76 4.42 -17.42 8.45
C GLY A 76 2.90 -17.33 8.69
N LEU A 77 2.34 -16.11 8.78
CA LEU A 77 0.91 -15.88 9.03
C LEU A 77 0.07 -15.70 7.74
N MET A 78 0.66 -15.87 6.55
CA MET A 78 -0.09 -15.72 5.29
C MET A 78 -0.39 -17.08 4.63
N PRO A 79 -1.63 -17.32 4.17
CA PRO A 79 -1.97 -18.55 3.46
C PRO A 79 -1.11 -18.74 2.22
N GLU A 80 -0.70 -19.97 1.94
CA GLU A 80 0.06 -20.31 0.75
C GLU A 80 -0.71 -20.02 -0.54
N SER A 81 -2.04 -20.15 -0.52
CA SER A 81 -2.95 -19.88 -1.65
C SER A 81 -2.89 -18.44 -2.19
N TRP A 82 -2.31 -17.49 -1.45
CA TRP A 82 -2.15 -16.12 -1.93
C TRP A 82 -0.95 -15.94 -2.86
N GLY A 83 -0.05 -16.93 -2.92
CA GLY A 83 1.15 -16.91 -3.74
C GLY A 83 2.26 -16.01 -3.18
N ALA A 84 3.14 -15.55 -4.08
CA ALA A 84 4.33 -14.77 -3.74
C ALA A 84 4.06 -13.28 -3.43
N TRP A 85 2.82 -12.82 -3.63
CA TRP A 85 2.44 -11.41 -3.55
C TRP A 85 1.07 -11.23 -2.93
N TYR A 86 0.85 -10.09 -2.31
CA TYR A 86 -0.46 -9.68 -1.85
C TYR A 86 -0.71 -8.21 -2.16
N ALA A 87 -1.98 -7.86 -2.26
CA ALA A 87 -2.42 -6.48 -2.45
C ALA A 87 -2.79 -5.86 -1.09
N VAL A 88 -2.53 -4.57 -0.94
CA VAL A 88 -2.97 -3.78 0.23
C VAL A 88 -3.91 -2.67 -0.20
N CYS A 89 -5.10 -2.66 0.40
CA CYS A 89 -6.16 -1.73 0.07
C CYS A 89 -5.75 -0.29 0.45
N PRO A 90 -5.83 0.68 -0.48
CA PRO A 90 -5.48 2.07 -0.18
C PRO A 90 -6.49 2.76 0.75
N GLY A 91 -7.73 2.24 0.84
CA GLY A 91 -8.78 2.80 1.68
C GLY A 91 -8.68 2.40 3.15
N CYS A 92 -8.40 1.12 3.44
CA CYS A 92 -8.50 0.56 4.80
C CYS A 92 -7.27 -0.26 5.25
N ALA A 93 -6.23 -0.35 4.42
CA ALA A 93 -5.01 -1.12 4.68
C ALA A 93 -5.22 -2.65 4.89
N ALA A 94 -6.37 -3.19 4.51
CA ALA A 94 -6.60 -4.63 4.46
C ALA A 94 -5.64 -5.30 3.46
N ARG A 95 -5.18 -6.51 3.79
CA ARG A 95 -4.39 -7.35 2.88
C ARG A 95 -5.33 -8.33 2.19
N GLU A 96 -5.13 -8.54 0.90
CA GLU A 96 -5.90 -9.48 0.10
C GLU A 96 -4.99 -10.22 -0.88
N PRO A 97 -5.38 -11.44 -1.33
CA PRO A 97 -4.69 -12.08 -2.44
C PRO A 97 -4.83 -11.21 -3.69
N VAL A 98 -3.82 -11.24 -4.55
CA VAL A 98 -3.90 -10.58 -5.86
C VAL A 98 -4.89 -11.36 -6.72
N ARG A 99 -6.12 -10.85 -6.89
CA ARG A 99 -7.18 -11.50 -7.68
C ARG A 99 -7.26 -11.01 -9.12
N GLN A 100 -6.57 -9.91 -9.43
CA GLN A 100 -6.52 -9.28 -10.75
C GLN A 100 -5.15 -8.64 -10.95
N VAL A 101 -4.64 -8.65 -12.18
CA VAL A 101 -3.34 -8.03 -12.52
C VAL A 101 -3.47 -6.61 -13.05
N THR A 102 -4.65 -6.22 -13.53
CA THR A 102 -4.96 -4.86 -14.00
C THR A 102 -6.46 -4.59 -13.88
N GLY A 103 -6.87 -3.32 -13.90
CA GLY A 103 -8.27 -2.88 -13.84
C GLY A 103 -8.69 -2.45 -12.44
N THR A 104 -9.93 -2.74 -12.06
CA THR A 104 -10.51 -2.34 -10.76
C THR A 104 -10.81 -3.56 -9.89
N MET A 105 -10.17 -3.61 -8.72
CA MET A 105 -10.41 -4.64 -7.72
C MET A 105 -11.13 -4.04 -6.51
N ALA A 106 -12.26 -4.64 -6.12
CA ALA A 106 -13.01 -4.24 -4.92
C ALA A 106 -12.42 -4.86 -3.66
N CYS A 107 -12.32 -4.08 -2.58
CA CYS A 107 -11.83 -4.57 -1.29
C CYS A 107 -12.94 -5.32 -0.52
N THR A 108 -12.69 -6.53 -0.05
CA THR A 108 -13.66 -7.34 0.71
C THR A 108 -13.90 -6.85 2.14
N ARG A 109 -13.17 -5.81 2.58
CA ARG A 109 -13.28 -5.25 3.94
C ARG A 109 -13.96 -3.88 4.00
N CYS A 110 -13.87 -3.09 2.94
CA CYS A 110 -14.52 -1.77 2.89
C CYS A 110 -15.40 -1.55 1.66
N ASP A 111 -15.54 -2.59 0.82
CA ASP A 111 -16.41 -2.64 -0.36
C ASP A 111 -16.13 -1.59 -1.44
N GLN A 112 -15.02 -0.85 -1.32
CA GLN A 112 -14.62 0.17 -2.27
C GLN A 112 -13.79 -0.43 -3.42
N GLY A 113 -14.03 0.03 -4.64
CA GLY A 113 -13.26 -0.31 -5.84
C GLY A 113 -12.04 0.60 -6.01
N PHE A 114 -10.88 0.01 -6.24
CA PHE A 114 -9.64 0.74 -6.51
C PHE A 114 -8.88 0.13 -7.68
N HIS A 115 -8.08 0.96 -8.35
CA HIS A 115 -7.29 0.52 -9.48
C HIS A 115 -6.15 -0.40 -9.02
N ILE A 116 -5.94 -1.49 -9.72
CA ILE A 116 -4.80 -2.39 -9.57
C ILE A 116 -4.05 -2.40 -10.89
N ASP A 117 -2.72 -2.32 -10.86
CA ASP A 117 -1.90 -2.39 -12.05
C ASP A 117 -0.53 -2.96 -11.73
N TRP A 118 -0.34 -4.21 -12.15
CA TRP A 118 0.92 -4.91 -12.00
C TRP A 118 2.04 -4.24 -12.80
N SER A 119 1.76 -3.67 -13.97
CA SER A 119 2.79 -3.15 -14.88
C SER A 119 3.47 -1.88 -14.35
N ALA A 120 2.72 -1.05 -13.61
CA ALA A 120 3.24 0.13 -12.94
C ALA A 120 4.25 -0.24 -11.83
N ASP A 121 4.04 -1.37 -11.15
CA ASP A 121 4.93 -1.89 -10.10
C ASP A 121 6.03 -2.82 -10.66
N ALA A 122 5.78 -3.53 -11.77
CA ALA A 122 6.68 -4.48 -12.42
C ALA A 122 7.96 -3.84 -12.98
N ARG A 123 7.96 -2.54 -13.31
CA ARG A 123 9.22 -1.86 -13.71
C ARG A 123 10.29 -1.85 -12.61
N ARG A 124 9.95 -2.23 -11.37
CA ARG A 124 10.89 -2.40 -10.25
C ARG A 124 11.12 -3.87 -9.87
N LEU A 125 10.44 -4.83 -10.52
CA LEU A 125 10.29 -6.21 -10.06
C LEU A 125 10.32 -7.17 -11.26
N ASP A 126 11.19 -8.18 -11.24
CA ASP A 126 11.34 -9.18 -12.30
C ASP A 126 9.98 -9.72 -12.80
N GLU A 127 9.71 -9.58 -14.10
CA GLU A 127 8.52 -10.05 -14.83
C GLU A 127 8.24 -11.55 -14.56
N ARG A 128 9.29 -12.33 -14.28
CA ARG A 128 9.22 -13.76 -13.93
C ARG A 128 8.49 -14.04 -12.61
N THR A 129 8.17 -13.00 -11.84
CA THR A 129 7.44 -13.11 -10.57
C THR A 129 6.03 -12.51 -10.61
N ARG A 130 5.48 -12.22 -11.80
CA ARG A 130 4.07 -11.80 -11.91
C ARG A 130 3.18 -12.83 -11.20
N PRO A 131 2.35 -12.42 -10.23
CA PRO A 131 1.41 -13.31 -9.59
C PRO A 131 0.38 -13.73 -10.62
N THR A 132 0.18 -15.05 -10.70
CA THR A 132 -1.06 -15.57 -11.24
C THR A 132 -2.18 -15.10 -10.31
N PRO A 133 -3.26 -14.48 -10.85
CA PRO A 133 -4.44 -14.18 -10.06
C PRO A 133 -4.83 -15.39 -9.23
N ALA A 134 -4.92 -15.23 -7.92
CA ALA A 134 -5.45 -16.29 -7.08
C ALA A 134 -6.87 -16.60 -7.56
N HIS A 135 -7.14 -17.88 -7.85
CA HIS A 135 -8.51 -18.30 -8.09
C HIS A 135 -9.31 -18.02 -6.82
N PRO A 136 -10.43 -17.27 -6.89
CA PRO A 136 -11.34 -17.23 -5.76
C PRO A 136 -11.76 -18.67 -5.50
N HIS A 137 -11.57 -19.15 -4.28
CA HIS A 137 -12.24 -20.39 -3.86
C HIS A 137 -13.74 -20.15 -4.06
N ALA A 138 -14.35 -20.94 -4.94
CA ALA A 138 -15.79 -21.08 -4.97
C ALA A 138 -16.21 -21.53 -3.57
N ALA A 139 -17.02 -20.69 -2.93
CA ALA A 139 -17.76 -21.07 -1.73
C ALA A 139 -18.86 -22.06 -2.12
#